data_AF-A0A2E9ULL5-F1
#
_entry.id   AF-A0A2E9ULL5-F1
#
_cell.length_a   1.000
_cell.length_b   1.000
_cell.length_c   1.000
_cell.angle_alpha   90.00
_cell.angle_beta   90.00
_cell.angle_gamma   90.00
#
_symmetry.space_group_name_H-M   'P 1'
#
loop_
_entity.id
_entity.type
_entity.pdbx_description
1 polymer ?
#
loop_
_entity_poly.entity_id
_entity_poly.type
_entity_poly.pdbx_seq_one_letter_code
_entity_poly.pdbx_strand_id
1 'polypeptide(L)'
;MSQSHRIDGGQPDRTTPLSFRWNNRNLTGYAGDTLASALLANGVQLVGRSFKYHRPRGIFSAGPEEPNALVALREGAAREPNTRATVTELFDGLVARSQNHRGPLEWDLMAINDLAAPLLSAGFYYKTFMWPKAFWEKLYEPLIRAAAGLGSLSGAPDPDIYDHGFLHCDMLVIGAGPAGIAAARAAARAGCRVILADEDFRMGGRLNAETYIVDDVAGADWASAALAELGSMPNLRLMTRTTIYGAFDHGIYGGLERRTDHLATSGGKPRQVLWRIMAKRTLLCAGSTERSIAFGHNDRPGV
;
A
#
# COMPACT_ATOMS: atom_id res chain seq x y z
N MET A 1 23.22 -15.09 -6.86
CA MET A 1 22.08 -15.90 -6.42
C MET A 1 21.06 -14.93 -5.83
N SER A 2 20.05 -14.63 -6.64
CA SER A 2 19.01 -13.64 -6.37
C SER A 2 17.98 -14.21 -5.40
N GLN A 3 17.53 -13.39 -4.45
CA GLN A 3 16.45 -13.70 -3.51
C GLN A 3 16.76 -14.75 -2.42
N SER A 4 17.76 -14.48 -1.57
CA SER A 4 18.20 -15.36 -0.47
C SER A 4 17.14 -15.77 0.55
N HIS A 5 16.04 -15.02 0.67
CA HIS A 5 14.97 -15.26 1.65
C HIS A 5 13.66 -15.73 1.00
N ARG A 6 13.63 -15.99 -0.31
CA ARG A 6 12.42 -16.50 -0.95
C ARG A 6 12.22 -17.96 -0.53
N ILE A 7 11.09 -18.21 0.13
CA ILE A 7 10.62 -19.56 0.47
C ILE A 7 9.96 -20.23 -0.73
N ASP A 8 9.75 -21.54 -0.69
CA ASP A 8 8.96 -22.27 -1.69
C ASP A 8 7.44 -22.05 -1.53
N GLY A 9 6.72 -22.16 -2.65
CA GLY A 9 5.28 -21.86 -2.73
C GLY A 9 4.96 -20.36 -2.83
N GLY A 10 3.79 -19.99 -2.30
CA GLY A 10 3.25 -18.64 -2.37
C GLY A 10 2.41 -18.37 -3.63
N GLN A 11 1.88 -17.15 -3.68
CA GLN A 11 0.99 -16.64 -4.72
C GLN A 11 1.67 -16.01 -5.98
N PRO A 12 2.95 -15.57 -5.95
CA PRO A 12 3.61 -15.03 -7.14
C PRO A 12 3.86 -16.06 -8.26
N ASP A 13 3.76 -15.61 -9.51
CA ASP A 13 4.08 -16.40 -10.70
C ASP A 13 5.60 -16.41 -10.97
N ARG A 14 6.24 -17.54 -10.63
CA ARG A 14 7.68 -17.75 -10.78
C ARG A 14 8.16 -17.87 -12.24
N THR A 15 7.25 -18.01 -13.19
CA THR A 15 7.59 -18.08 -14.62
C THR A 15 7.79 -16.71 -15.25
N THR A 16 7.34 -15.65 -14.57
CA THR A 16 7.40 -14.27 -15.05
C THR A 16 8.29 -13.42 -14.13
N PRO A 17 9.63 -13.45 -14.31
CA PRO A 17 10.54 -12.61 -13.53
C PRO A 17 10.40 -11.14 -13.90
N LEU A 18 10.49 -10.26 -12.90
CA LEU A 18 10.45 -8.80 -13.05
C LEU A 18 11.74 -8.19 -12.49
N SER A 19 12.30 -7.21 -13.21
CA SER A 19 13.45 -6.44 -12.74
C SER A 19 12.99 -5.13 -12.10
N PHE A 20 13.58 -4.75 -10.97
CA PHE A 20 13.28 -3.47 -10.32
C PHE A 20 14.53 -2.88 -9.66
N ARG A 21 14.50 -1.58 -9.35
CA ARG A 21 15.61 -0.86 -8.74
C ARG A 21 15.24 -0.36 -7.36
N TRP A 22 15.98 -0.80 -6.34
CA TRP A 22 15.87 -0.35 -4.95
C TRP A 22 17.14 0.37 -4.54
N ASN A 23 17.07 1.64 -4.15
CA ASN A 23 18.24 2.42 -3.72
C ASN A 23 19.43 2.30 -4.68
N ASN A 24 19.15 2.41 -5.99
CA ASN A 24 20.11 2.26 -7.10
C ASN A 24 20.69 0.85 -7.30
N ARG A 25 20.25 -0.17 -6.54
CA ARG A 25 20.61 -1.58 -6.75
C ARG A 25 19.52 -2.27 -7.57
N ASN A 26 19.93 -3.01 -8.60
CA ASN A 26 19.00 -3.83 -9.37
C ASN A 26 18.70 -5.11 -8.60
N LEU A 27 17.41 -5.40 -8.42
CA LEU A 27 16.88 -6.58 -7.77
C LEU A 27 15.87 -7.26 -8.70
N THR A 28 15.53 -8.50 -8.39
CA THR A 28 14.56 -9.30 -9.15
C THR A 28 13.39 -9.66 -8.24
N GLY A 29 12.19 -9.67 -8.80
CA GLY A 29 10.94 -10.15 -8.23
C GLY A 29 10.19 -11.01 -9.23
N TYR A 30 8.94 -11.31 -8.94
CA TYR A 30 8.04 -12.06 -9.81
C TYR A 30 6.69 -11.36 -9.95
N ALA A 31 5.99 -11.63 -11.05
CA ALA A 31 4.63 -11.14 -11.21
C ALA A 31 3.74 -11.61 -10.04
N GLY A 32 2.98 -10.69 -9.45
CA GLY A 32 2.19 -10.94 -8.24
C GLY A 32 2.92 -10.70 -6.92
N ASP A 33 4.23 -10.38 -6.93
CA ASP A 33 4.88 -9.79 -5.77
C ASP A 33 4.37 -8.34 -5.54
N THR A 34 4.33 -7.92 -4.28
CA THR A 34 4.41 -6.51 -3.92
C THR A 34 5.87 -6.08 -3.77
N LEU A 35 6.16 -4.77 -3.82
CA LEU A 35 7.50 -4.26 -3.55
C LEU A 35 8.03 -4.76 -2.18
N ALA A 36 7.20 -4.76 -1.14
CA ALA A 36 7.58 -5.27 0.17
C ALA A 36 7.98 -6.75 0.12
N SER A 37 7.15 -7.61 -0.49
CA SER A 37 7.46 -9.05 -0.61
C SER A 37 8.73 -9.31 -1.41
N ALA A 38 8.96 -8.54 -2.50
CA ALA A 38 10.17 -8.64 -3.31
C ALA A 38 11.42 -8.16 -2.55
N LEU A 39 11.32 -7.10 -1.74
CA LEU A 39 12.41 -6.64 -0.88
C LEU A 39 12.77 -7.70 0.17
N LEU A 40 11.77 -8.26 0.87
CA LEU A 40 11.98 -9.33 1.84
C LEU A 40 12.63 -10.55 1.20
N ALA A 41 12.14 -10.98 0.03
CA ALA A 41 12.72 -12.09 -0.73
C ALA A 41 14.20 -11.87 -1.05
N ASN A 42 14.61 -10.62 -1.33
CA ASN A 42 16.00 -10.22 -1.58
C ASN A 42 16.81 -9.94 -0.29
N GLY A 43 16.31 -10.28 0.89
CA GLY A 43 17.02 -10.09 2.15
C GLY A 43 17.04 -8.66 2.67
N VAL A 44 16.22 -7.77 2.11
CA VAL A 44 16.15 -6.37 2.54
C VAL A 44 15.18 -6.24 3.72
N GLN A 45 15.73 -6.14 4.93
CA GLN A 45 14.95 -5.94 6.16
C GLN A 45 14.88 -4.47 6.60
N LEU A 46 15.91 -3.67 6.32
CA LEU A 46 15.94 -2.25 6.62
C LEU A 46 15.41 -1.46 5.42
N VAL A 47 14.22 -0.86 5.56
CA VAL A 47 13.51 -0.18 4.46
C VAL A 47 13.43 1.32 4.68
N GLY A 48 13.49 1.78 5.94
CA GLY A 48 13.46 3.19 6.27
C GLY A 48 13.98 3.49 7.67
N ARG A 49 13.76 4.73 8.10
CA ARG A 49 14.13 5.24 9.42
C ARG A 49 12.93 5.94 10.05
N SER A 50 12.77 5.82 11.36
CA SER A 50 11.65 6.45 12.08
C SER A 50 11.67 7.97 11.91
N PHE A 51 10.50 8.57 11.74
CA PHE A 51 10.31 10.00 11.47
C PHE A 51 11.18 10.98 12.28
N LYS A 52 11.37 10.72 13.58
CA LYS A 52 11.99 11.66 14.50
C LYS A 52 13.36 11.22 15.04
N TYR A 53 13.43 9.96 15.46
CA TYR A 53 14.60 9.42 16.15
C TYR A 53 15.59 8.74 15.19
N HIS A 54 15.22 8.58 13.92
CA HIS A 54 16.01 7.86 12.92
C HIS A 54 16.39 6.43 13.34
N ARG A 55 15.53 5.78 14.14
CA ARG A 55 15.65 4.36 14.47
C ARG A 55 15.48 3.52 13.20
N PRO A 56 16.23 2.43 13.04
CA PRO A 56 16.03 1.48 11.96
C PRO A 56 14.57 1.01 11.89
N ARG A 57 13.96 1.00 10.69
CA ARG A 57 12.59 0.50 10.47
C ARG A 57 12.55 -0.47 9.30
N GLY A 58 11.86 -1.59 9.51
CA GLY A 58 11.59 -2.60 8.48
C GLY A 58 10.11 -2.62 8.08
N ILE A 59 9.78 -3.54 7.17
CA ILE A 59 8.40 -3.87 6.83
C ILE A 59 7.75 -4.49 8.08
N PHE A 60 6.56 -4.03 8.43
CA PHE A 60 5.85 -4.39 9.65
C PHE A 60 4.54 -5.13 9.39
N SER A 61 3.91 -4.88 8.24
CA SER A 61 2.65 -5.51 7.86
C SER A 61 2.67 -5.98 6.40
N ALA A 62 1.51 -6.40 5.89
CA ALA A 62 1.36 -6.90 4.52
C ALA A 62 0.24 -6.20 3.73
N GLY A 63 -0.31 -5.11 4.26
CA GLY A 63 -1.44 -4.40 3.68
C GLY A 63 -1.36 -2.87 3.84
N PRO A 64 -2.47 -2.15 3.66
CA PRO A 64 -2.52 -0.68 3.75
C PRO A 64 -2.24 -0.13 5.16
N GLU A 65 -2.29 -0.97 6.19
CA GLU A 65 -1.98 -0.62 7.58
C GLU A 65 -0.47 -0.40 7.86
N GLU A 66 0.39 -0.63 6.86
CA GLU A 66 1.85 -0.50 6.99
C GLU A 66 2.29 0.90 7.45
N PRO A 67 2.95 1.01 8.63
CA PRO A 67 3.37 2.30 9.19
C PRO A 67 4.79 2.72 8.83
N ASN A 68 5.66 1.80 8.43
CA ASN A 68 7.11 1.99 8.37
C ASN A 68 7.67 2.03 6.94
N ALA A 69 7.30 1.06 6.10
CA ALA A 69 7.86 0.84 4.76
C ALA A 69 7.29 1.81 3.72
N LEU A 70 7.47 3.10 3.98
CA LEU A 70 7.10 4.21 3.10
C LEU A 70 8.27 4.55 2.19
N VAL A 71 8.05 4.47 0.88
CA VAL A 71 9.08 4.63 -0.15
C VAL A 71 8.74 5.75 -1.11
N ALA A 72 9.75 6.29 -1.79
CA ALA A 72 9.56 7.13 -2.96
C ALA A 72 9.57 6.24 -4.21
N LEU A 73 8.46 6.21 -4.93
CA LEU A 73 8.36 5.52 -6.22
C LEU A 73 8.68 6.47 -7.37
N ARG A 74 9.10 5.88 -8.50
CA ARG A 74 9.35 6.54 -9.77
C ARG A 74 10.43 7.64 -9.66
N GLU A 75 10.66 8.36 -10.75
CA GLU A 75 11.68 9.41 -10.82
C GLU A 75 11.17 10.63 -11.60
N GLY A 76 11.91 11.73 -11.53
CA GLY A 76 11.57 12.96 -12.23
C GLY A 76 10.22 13.53 -11.80
N ALA A 77 9.44 13.99 -12.77
CA ALA A 77 8.13 14.61 -12.55
C ALA A 77 7.10 13.64 -11.94
N ALA A 78 7.19 12.35 -12.27
CA ALA A 78 6.29 11.30 -11.80
C ALA A 78 6.63 10.77 -10.39
N ARG A 79 7.60 11.36 -9.67
CA ARG A 79 7.99 10.93 -8.33
C ARG A 79 6.81 10.98 -7.37
N GLU A 80 6.58 9.87 -6.69
CA GLU A 80 5.54 9.75 -5.67
C GLU A 80 6.18 9.42 -4.31
N PRO A 81 6.14 10.34 -3.33
CA PRO A 81 6.65 10.07 -1.99
C PRO A 81 5.61 9.35 -1.13
N ASN A 82 6.10 8.69 -0.07
CA ASN A 82 5.28 8.08 0.98
C ASN A 82 4.32 6.98 0.49
N THR A 83 4.65 6.30 -0.61
CA THR A 83 3.90 5.12 -1.04
C THR A 83 4.25 3.93 -0.15
N ARG A 84 3.25 3.15 0.26
CA ARG A 84 3.46 1.94 1.05
C ARG A 84 3.97 0.82 0.17
N ALA A 85 5.12 0.24 0.50
CA ALA A 85 5.70 -0.86 -0.26
C ALA A 85 4.80 -2.13 -0.26
N THR A 86 3.97 -2.30 0.76
CA THR A 86 3.10 -3.47 0.98
C THR A 86 1.92 -3.56 0.02
N VAL A 87 1.45 -2.42 -0.53
CA VAL A 87 0.32 -2.38 -1.48
C VAL A 87 0.75 -1.93 -2.88
N THR A 88 2.05 -1.75 -3.09
CA THR A 88 2.65 -1.45 -4.39
C THR A 88 2.88 -2.75 -5.13
N GLU A 89 2.05 -3.03 -6.13
CA GLU A 89 2.24 -4.15 -7.04
C GLU A 89 3.56 -3.99 -7.80
N LEU A 90 4.39 -5.03 -7.81
CA LEU A 90 5.64 -5.01 -8.52
C LEU A 90 5.38 -5.09 -10.03
N PHE A 91 6.07 -4.25 -10.80
CA PHE A 91 6.07 -4.29 -12.25
C PHE A 91 7.49 -4.13 -12.79
N ASP A 92 7.72 -4.58 -14.02
CA ASP A 92 9.04 -4.54 -14.63
C ASP A 92 9.53 -3.09 -14.81
N GLY A 93 10.77 -2.82 -14.41
CA GLY A 93 11.36 -1.49 -14.43
C GLY A 93 10.93 -0.58 -13.26
N LEU A 94 10.22 -1.09 -12.25
CA LEU A 94 9.85 -0.30 -11.07
C LEU A 94 11.10 0.30 -10.40
N VAL A 95 11.05 1.58 -10.06
CA VAL A 95 12.10 2.28 -9.30
C VAL A 95 11.54 2.73 -7.96
N ALA A 96 12.22 2.36 -6.88
CA ALA A 96 11.88 2.73 -5.52
C ALA A 96 13.12 3.14 -4.71
N ARG A 97 12.92 4.08 -3.80
CA ARG A 97 13.97 4.59 -2.91
C ARG A 97 13.46 4.67 -1.47
N SER A 98 14.33 4.33 -0.52
CA SER A 98 14.08 4.59 0.90
C SER A 98 14.00 6.08 1.19
N GLN A 99 13.37 6.41 2.31
CA GLN A 99 13.07 7.78 2.70
C GLN A 99 13.56 8.05 4.12
N ASN A 100 13.61 9.33 4.49
CA ASN A 100 13.93 9.81 5.83
C ASN A 100 15.33 9.45 6.39
N HIS A 101 16.40 9.62 5.60
CA HIS A 101 17.76 9.42 6.08
C HIS A 101 18.74 10.42 5.44
N ARG A 102 19.86 10.71 6.12
CA ARG A 102 20.96 11.52 5.58
C ARG A 102 22.19 10.66 5.33
N GLY A 103 22.58 10.56 4.06
CA GLY A 103 23.61 9.61 3.61
C GLY A 103 22.99 8.26 3.26
N PRO A 104 23.76 7.16 3.25
CA PRO A 104 23.22 5.80 3.06
C PRO A 104 22.21 5.42 4.15
N LEU A 105 21.19 4.64 3.80
CA LEU A 105 20.16 4.19 4.75
C LEU A 105 20.75 3.43 5.94
N GLU A 106 21.77 2.62 5.68
CA GLU A 106 22.48 1.80 6.67
C GLU A 106 23.30 2.68 7.64
N TRP A 107 23.76 3.85 7.18
CA TRP A 107 24.65 4.77 7.89
C TRP A 107 24.04 6.18 8.00
N ASP A 108 22.81 6.25 8.50
CA ASP A 108 22.09 7.51 8.65
C ASP A 108 22.74 8.41 9.71
N LEU A 109 23.26 9.56 9.29
CA LEU A 109 23.90 10.54 10.19
C LEU A 109 22.96 11.06 11.28
N MET A 110 21.64 11.06 11.03
CA MET A 110 20.65 11.51 12.01
C MET A 110 20.30 10.46 13.06
N ALA A 111 20.84 9.23 12.98
CA ALA A 111 20.64 8.18 13.98
C ALA A 111 21.14 8.58 15.38
N ILE A 112 22.05 9.57 15.47
CA ILE A 112 22.49 10.15 16.75
C ILE A 112 21.33 10.74 17.57
N ASN A 113 20.22 11.11 16.93
CA ASN A 113 19.02 11.63 17.59
C ASN A 113 18.41 10.61 18.56
N ASP A 114 18.57 9.30 18.32
CA ASP A 114 18.04 8.25 19.20
C ASP A 114 18.68 8.31 20.60
N LEU A 115 19.95 8.72 20.71
CA LEU A 115 20.63 8.91 21.99
C LEU A 115 20.01 10.04 22.82
N ALA A 116 19.39 11.02 22.16
CA ALA A 116 18.72 12.16 22.78
C ALA A 116 17.18 11.99 22.83
N ALA A 117 16.65 10.79 22.56
CA ALA A 117 15.21 10.55 22.48
C ALA A 117 14.40 11.07 23.70
N PRO A 118 14.88 10.96 24.96
CA PRO A 118 14.15 11.52 26.11
C PRO A 118 13.96 13.05 26.07
N LEU A 119 14.88 13.77 25.45
CA LEU A 119 14.82 15.23 25.29
C LEU A 119 13.96 15.65 24.09
N LEU A 120 13.85 14.75 23.12
CA LEU A 120 13.05 14.92 21.92
C LEU A 120 11.64 14.37 22.15
N SER A 121 10.95 14.81 23.19
CA SER A 121 9.54 14.43 23.42
C SER A 121 8.59 15.12 22.42
N ALA A 122 7.35 14.68 22.32
CA ALA A 122 6.34 15.39 21.52
C ALA A 122 6.24 16.86 21.95
N GLY A 123 6.23 17.78 20.97
CA GLY A 123 6.17 19.22 21.21
C GLY A 123 7.41 19.88 21.80
N PHE A 124 8.58 19.20 21.88
CA PHE A 124 9.79 19.79 22.47
C PHE A 124 10.19 21.12 21.81
N TYR A 125 10.06 21.22 20.48
CA TYR A 125 10.43 22.40 19.73
C TYR A 125 9.55 23.61 20.04
N TYR A 126 8.30 23.42 20.47
CA TYR A 126 7.45 24.51 20.94
C TYR A 126 7.98 25.13 22.24
N LYS A 127 8.63 24.32 23.10
CA LYS A 127 9.18 24.80 24.36
C LYS A 127 10.55 25.48 24.19
N THR A 128 11.36 24.98 23.27
CA THR A 128 12.77 25.40 23.15
C THR A 128 13.03 26.43 22.06
N PHE A 129 12.28 26.40 20.95
CA PHE A 129 12.67 27.12 19.72
C PHE A 129 11.68 28.19 19.25
N MET A 130 10.58 28.46 19.96
CA MET A 130 9.64 29.52 19.56
C MET A 130 10.18 30.95 19.83
N TRP A 131 11.23 31.08 20.64
CA TRP A 131 11.86 32.35 20.96
C TRP A 131 13.35 32.32 20.61
N PRO A 132 13.91 33.39 20.00
CA PRO A 132 13.24 34.59 19.49
C PRO A 132 12.41 34.31 18.23
N LYS A 133 11.26 34.98 18.06
CA LYS A 133 10.34 34.77 16.92
C LYS A 133 11.03 34.86 15.56
N ALA A 134 11.98 35.79 15.39
CA ALA A 134 12.71 35.97 14.14
C ALA A 134 13.56 34.74 13.74
N PHE A 135 14.01 33.94 14.71
CA PHE A 135 14.76 32.72 14.46
C PHE A 135 13.85 31.53 14.12
N TRP A 136 12.60 31.54 14.58
CA TRP A 136 11.63 30.50 14.23
C TRP A 136 11.46 30.41 12.72
N GLU A 137 11.06 31.51 12.06
CA GLU A 137 10.78 31.53 10.62
C GLU A 137 12.04 31.32 9.76
N LYS A 138 13.21 31.81 10.22
CA LYS A 138 14.43 31.86 9.41
C LYS A 138 15.38 30.68 9.61
N LEU A 139 15.35 30.03 10.78
CA LEU A 139 16.35 29.01 11.15
C LEU A 139 15.69 27.74 11.68
N TYR A 140 14.93 27.84 12.76
CA TYR A 140 14.42 26.65 13.45
C TYR A 140 13.38 25.91 12.61
N GLU A 141 12.35 26.60 12.09
CA GLU A 141 11.29 25.97 11.30
C GLU A 141 11.83 25.31 10.02
N PRO A 142 12.66 25.97 9.18
CA PRO A 142 13.20 25.32 7.99
C PRO A 142 14.03 24.07 8.31
N LEU A 143 14.90 24.13 9.34
CA LEU A 143 15.72 23.00 9.74
C LEU A 143 14.89 21.86 10.31
N ILE A 144 13.92 22.17 11.18
CA ILE A 144 13.02 21.18 11.77
C ILE A 144 12.14 20.54 10.70
N ARG A 145 11.57 21.31 9.77
CA ARG A 145 10.78 20.76 8.65
C ARG A 145 11.62 19.86 7.74
N ALA A 146 12.85 20.26 7.43
CA ALA A 146 13.76 19.45 6.63
C ALA A 146 14.21 18.17 7.35
N ALA A 147 14.28 18.19 8.69
CA ALA A 147 14.61 17.04 9.52
C ALA A 147 13.41 16.14 9.83
N ALA A 148 12.20 16.69 9.83
CA ALA A 148 10.95 16.03 10.20
C ALA A 148 10.05 15.84 8.96
N GLY A 149 10.64 15.48 7.81
CA GLY A 149 9.92 15.13 6.60
C GLY A 149 10.34 13.75 6.13
N LEU A 150 9.38 12.89 5.75
CA LEU A 150 9.70 11.55 5.26
C LEU A 150 10.14 11.58 3.79
N GLY A 151 9.22 11.99 2.91
CA GLY A 151 9.41 12.02 1.47
C GLY A 151 9.49 13.43 0.88
N SER A 152 9.97 13.52 -0.35
CA SER A 152 10.09 14.77 -1.10
C SER A 152 9.30 14.73 -2.40
N LEU A 153 8.59 15.82 -2.71
CA LEU A 153 7.96 16.02 -4.02
C LEU A 153 9.01 16.33 -5.09
N SER A 154 8.67 16.10 -6.36
CA SER A 154 9.52 16.49 -7.49
C SER A 154 9.59 18.00 -7.70
N GLY A 155 8.51 18.71 -7.35
CA GLY A 155 8.32 20.13 -7.66
C GLY A 155 7.92 20.41 -9.11
N ALA A 156 7.86 19.38 -9.96
CA ALA A 156 7.41 19.48 -11.35
C ALA A 156 5.91 19.12 -11.46
N PRO A 157 5.22 19.57 -12.51
CA PRO A 157 3.84 19.15 -12.79
C PRO A 157 3.75 17.62 -12.95
N ASP A 158 2.68 17.03 -12.40
CA ASP A 158 2.39 15.60 -12.57
C ASP A 158 2.09 15.29 -14.05
N PRO A 159 2.84 14.37 -14.70
CA PRO A 159 2.62 14.02 -16.10
C PRO A 159 1.45 13.05 -16.33
N ASP A 160 0.86 12.49 -15.28
CA ASP A 160 -0.19 11.47 -15.39
C ASP A 160 -1.58 12.06 -15.72
N ILE A 161 -2.43 11.22 -16.31
CA ILE A 161 -3.82 11.57 -16.66
C ILE A 161 -4.76 10.97 -15.63
N TYR A 162 -5.79 11.70 -15.23
CA TYR A 162 -6.79 11.25 -14.26
C TYR A 162 -8.19 11.42 -14.83
N ASP A 163 -9.11 10.55 -14.43
CA ASP A 163 -10.49 10.60 -14.88
C ASP A 163 -11.46 10.36 -13.71
N HIS A 164 -12.75 10.56 -13.97
CA HIS A 164 -13.81 10.31 -13.02
C HIS A 164 -15.02 9.69 -13.72
N GLY A 165 -15.84 8.97 -12.96
CA GLY A 165 -17.01 8.33 -13.53
C GLY A 165 -18.11 8.05 -12.52
N PHE A 166 -19.24 7.59 -13.03
CA PHE A 166 -20.45 7.32 -12.26
C PHE A 166 -20.88 5.88 -12.46
N LEU A 167 -21.15 5.17 -11.36
CA LEU A 167 -21.63 3.80 -11.38
C LEU A 167 -22.93 3.68 -10.59
N HIS A 168 -23.77 2.73 -10.97
CA HIS A 168 -25.00 2.42 -10.26
C HIS A 168 -25.10 0.91 -10.06
N CYS A 169 -25.51 0.50 -8.86
CA CYS A 169 -25.75 -0.91 -8.54
C CYS A 169 -26.95 -1.05 -7.60
N ASP A 170 -27.52 -2.24 -7.58
CA ASP A 170 -28.50 -2.59 -6.56
C ASP A 170 -27.79 -2.93 -5.24
N MET A 171 -26.62 -3.58 -5.32
CA MET A 171 -25.80 -3.91 -4.16
C MET A 171 -24.31 -3.61 -4.40
N LEU A 172 -23.73 -2.80 -3.52
CA LEU A 172 -22.28 -2.61 -3.40
C LEU A 172 -21.75 -3.52 -2.28
N VAL A 173 -20.78 -4.37 -2.60
CA VAL A 173 -20.03 -5.16 -1.61
C VAL A 173 -18.63 -4.60 -1.51
N ILE A 174 -18.23 -4.19 -0.31
CA ILE A 174 -16.94 -3.53 -0.05
C ILE A 174 -16.01 -4.53 0.65
N GLY A 175 -14.97 -4.98 -0.05
CA GLY A 175 -14.04 -6.02 0.39
C GLY A 175 -14.41 -7.38 -0.20
N ALA A 176 -13.45 -8.02 -0.85
CA ALA A 176 -13.54 -9.32 -1.53
C ALA A 176 -12.79 -10.43 -0.77
N GLY A 177 -12.85 -10.38 0.56
CA GLY A 177 -12.59 -11.56 1.40
C GLY A 177 -13.70 -12.60 1.31
N PRO A 178 -13.66 -13.69 2.11
CA PRO A 178 -14.65 -14.77 2.06
C PRO A 178 -16.09 -14.26 2.25
N ALA A 179 -16.32 -13.34 3.19
CA ALA A 179 -17.63 -12.73 3.43
C ALA A 179 -18.14 -11.93 2.22
N GLY A 180 -17.26 -11.17 1.56
CA GLY A 180 -17.58 -10.37 0.40
C GLY A 180 -17.90 -11.22 -0.83
N ILE A 181 -17.07 -12.23 -1.10
CA ILE A 181 -17.29 -13.18 -2.19
C ILE A 181 -18.62 -13.90 -1.99
N ALA A 182 -18.91 -14.41 -0.79
CA ALA A 182 -20.17 -15.08 -0.48
C ALA A 182 -21.38 -14.15 -0.65
N ALA A 183 -21.29 -12.91 -0.17
CA ALA A 183 -22.36 -11.92 -0.29
C ALA A 183 -22.62 -11.51 -1.75
N ALA A 184 -21.56 -11.25 -2.52
CA ALA A 184 -21.66 -10.91 -3.93
C ALA A 184 -22.29 -12.06 -4.73
N ARG A 185 -21.89 -13.31 -4.44
CA ARG A 185 -22.46 -14.52 -5.06
C ARG A 185 -23.96 -14.63 -4.78
N ALA A 186 -24.37 -14.48 -3.53
CA ALA A 186 -25.77 -14.58 -3.14
C ALA A 186 -26.62 -13.47 -3.80
N ALA A 187 -26.14 -12.23 -3.78
CA ALA A 187 -26.85 -11.09 -4.37
C ALA A 187 -26.95 -11.21 -5.90
N ALA A 188 -25.89 -11.64 -6.58
CA ALA A 188 -25.90 -11.80 -8.03
C ALA A 188 -26.80 -12.96 -8.46
N ARG A 189 -26.80 -14.10 -7.75
CA ARG A 189 -27.73 -15.22 -8.00
C ARG A 189 -29.19 -14.83 -7.76
N ALA A 190 -29.44 -13.88 -6.87
CA ALA A 190 -30.77 -13.28 -6.68
C ALA A 190 -31.16 -12.25 -7.76
N GLY A 191 -30.32 -12.01 -8.76
CA GLY A 191 -30.58 -11.11 -9.89
C GLY A 191 -30.26 -9.65 -9.64
N CYS A 192 -29.65 -9.27 -8.51
CA CYS A 192 -29.21 -7.89 -8.26
C CYS A 192 -28.07 -7.50 -9.20
N ARG A 193 -27.99 -6.23 -9.63
CA ARG A 193 -26.75 -5.69 -10.20
C ARG A 193 -25.76 -5.43 -9.08
N VAL A 194 -24.65 -6.17 -9.07
CA VAL A 194 -23.67 -6.17 -7.99
C VAL A 194 -22.37 -5.52 -8.44
N ILE A 195 -21.81 -4.66 -7.59
CA ILE A 195 -20.40 -4.27 -7.68
C ILE A 195 -19.68 -4.87 -6.47
N LEU A 196 -18.66 -5.69 -6.72
CA LEU A 196 -17.73 -6.16 -5.69
C LEU A 196 -16.42 -5.40 -5.86
N ALA A 197 -16.12 -4.50 -4.92
CA ALA A 197 -14.92 -3.67 -4.94
C ALA A 197 -13.95 -4.08 -3.85
N ASP A 198 -12.68 -4.21 -4.21
CA ASP A 198 -11.59 -4.55 -3.29
C ASP A 198 -10.36 -3.70 -3.61
N GLU A 199 -9.67 -3.25 -2.57
CA GLU A 199 -8.49 -2.40 -2.75
C GLU A 199 -7.29 -3.18 -3.28
N ASP A 200 -7.20 -4.49 -3.06
CA ASP A 200 -6.09 -5.33 -3.48
C ASP A 200 -6.14 -5.62 -4.99
N PHE A 201 -4.98 -5.93 -5.57
CA PHE A 201 -4.86 -6.38 -6.94
C PHE A 201 -5.29 -7.84 -7.11
N ARG A 202 -5.28 -8.64 -6.03
CA ARG A 202 -5.79 -10.01 -5.99
C ARG A 202 -6.91 -10.13 -4.95
N MET A 203 -8.14 -10.35 -5.43
CA MET A 203 -9.28 -10.65 -4.55
C MET A 203 -9.11 -11.99 -3.83
N GLY A 204 -9.79 -12.17 -2.70
CA GLY A 204 -9.67 -13.32 -1.79
C GLY A 204 -9.42 -12.91 -0.34
N GLY A 205 -8.91 -11.69 -0.11
CA GLY A 205 -8.59 -11.17 1.22
C GLY A 205 -7.65 -12.11 1.97
N ARG A 206 -7.96 -12.39 3.24
CA ARG A 206 -7.16 -13.29 4.10
C ARG A 206 -6.96 -14.70 3.55
N LEU A 207 -7.86 -15.20 2.69
CA LEU A 207 -7.71 -16.52 2.06
C LEU A 207 -6.44 -16.62 1.21
N ASN A 208 -5.91 -15.50 0.72
CA ASN A 208 -4.67 -15.47 -0.07
C ASN A 208 -3.40 -15.58 0.80
N ALA A 209 -3.51 -15.36 2.12
CA ALA A 209 -2.39 -15.27 3.04
C ALA A 209 -2.39 -16.38 4.11
N GLU A 210 -3.44 -17.19 4.17
CA GLU A 210 -3.63 -18.23 5.19
C GLU A 210 -3.60 -19.64 4.57
N THR A 211 -3.34 -20.65 5.40
CA THR A 211 -3.26 -22.07 4.98
C THR A 211 -4.52 -22.87 5.32
N TYR A 212 -5.63 -22.18 5.62
CA TYR A 212 -6.89 -22.85 5.95
C TYR A 212 -7.55 -23.46 4.71
N ILE A 213 -8.31 -24.53 4.95
CA ILE A 213 -9.09 -25.25 3.95
C ILE A 213 -10.54 -24.75 4.00
N VAL A 214 -11.14 -24.54 2.83
CA VAL A 214 -12.55 -24.17 2.65
C VAL A 214 -13.14 -25.12 1.61
N ASP A 215 -14.23 -25.82 1.94
CA ASP A 215 -14.87 -26.81 1.05
C ASP A 215 -13.85 -27.84 0.49
N ASP A 216 -13.01 -28.40 1.36
CA ASP A 216 -11.96 -29.40 1.06
C ASP A 216 -10.85 -28.96 0.09
N VAL A 217 -10.74 -27.67 -0.22
CA VAL A 217 -9.65 -27.09 -1.02
C VAL A 217 -8.93 -25.95 -0.27
N ALA A 218 -7.72 -25.57 -0.70
CA ALA A 218 -7.03 -24.44 -0.08
C ALA A 218 -7.83 -23.14 -0.26
N GLY A 219 -7.81 -22.26 0.75
CA GLY A 219 -8.60 -21.02 0.74
C GLY A 219 -8.38 -20.14 -0.51
N ALA A 220 -7.14 -20.01 -0.98
CA ALA A 220 -6.83 -19.26 -2.20
C ALA A 220 -7.43 -19.91 -3.45
N ASP A 221 -7.46 -21.24 -3.53
CA ASP A 221 -8.06 -21.97 -4.65
C ASP A 221 -9.58 -21.85 -4.65
N TRP A 222 -10.20 -21.92 -3.46
CA TRP A 222 -11.63 -21.64 -3.28
C TRP A 222 -11.98 -20.23 -3.75
N ALA A 223 -11.18 -19.23 -3.36
CA ALA A 223 -11.39 -17.83 -3.76
C ALA A 223 -11.28 -17.68 -5.27
N SER A 224 -10.27 -18.28 -5.89
CA SER A 224 -10.08 -18.26 -7.34
C SER A 224 -11.27 -18.85 -8.09
N ALA A 225 -11.73 -20.04 -7.67
CA ALA A 225 -12.89 -20.71 -8.28
C ALA A 225 -14.18 -19.87 -8.11
N ALA A 226 -14.41 -19.32 -6.92
CA ALA A 226 -15.56 -18.46 -6.67
C ALA A 226 -15.52 -17.18 -7.50
N LEU A 227 -14.36 -16.52 -7.61
CA LEU A 227 -14.21 -15.31 -8.42
C LEU A 227 -14.37 -15.59 -9.92
N ALA A 228 -13.96 -16.76 -10.40
CA ALA A 228 -14.21 -17.19 -11.78
C ALA A 228 -15.73 -17.35 -12.04
N GLU A 229 -16.47 -17.94 -11.09
CA GLU A 229 -17.94 -17.98 -11.15
C GLU A 229 -18.53 -16.56 -11.21
N LEU A 230 -18.14 -15.68 -10.28
CA LEU A 230 -18.64 -14.30 -10.23
C LEU A 230 -18.32 -13.52 -11.52
N GLY A 231 -17.12 -13.70 -12.08
CA GLY A 231 -16.70 -13.06 -13.32
C GLY A 231 -17.50 -13.50 -14.55
N SER A 232 -18.18 -14.65 -14.51
CA SER A 232 -19.07 -15.12 -15.56
C SER A 232 -20.50 -14.56 -15.48
N MET A 233 -20.86 -13.92 -14.35
CA MET A 233 -22.21 -13.39 -14.13
C MET A 233 -22.39 -12.03 -14.81
N PRO A 234 -23.36 -11.86 -15.73
CA PRO A 234 -23.52 -10.62 -16.49
C PRO A 234 -23.99 -9.42 -15.65
N ASN A 235 -24.54 -9.68 -14.46
CA ASN A 235 -25.02 -8.68 -13.51
C ASN A 235 -24.01 -8.38 -12.40
N LEU A 236 -22.78 -8.89 -12.47
CA LEU A 236 -21.75 -8.65 -11.46
C LEU A 236 -20.53 -7.97 -12.09
N ARG A 237 -20.05 -6.90 -11.45
CA ARG A 237 -18.79 -6.24 -11.80
C ARG A 237 -17.77 -6.43 -10.69
N LEU A 238 -16.66 -7.07 -11.02
CA LEU A 238 -15.47 -7.13 -10.17
C LEU A 238 -14.63 -5.87 -10.37
N MET A 239 -14.28 -5.18 -9.28
CA MET A 239 -13.44 -4.00 -9.27
C MET A 239 -12.24 -4.23 -8.32
N THR A 240 -11.18 -4.87 -8.83
CA THR A 240 -9.89 -4.95 -8.13
C THR A 240 -9.23 -3.57 -8.07
N ARG A 241 -8.21 -3.40 -7.22
CA ARG A 241 -7.43 -2.15 -7.12
C ARG A 241 -8.30 -0.92 -6.85
N THR A 242 -9.47 -1.10 -6.23
CA THR A 242 -10.48 -0.08 -6.01
C THR A 242 -10.74 0.11 -4.52
N THR A 243 -10.22 1.20 -3.96
CA THR A 243 -10.47 1.55 -2.57
C THR A 243 -11.78 2.34 -2.47
N ILE A 244 -12.76 1.81 -1.75
CA ILE A 244 -13.94 2.59 -1.35
C ILE A 244 -13.54 3.46 -0.16
N TYR A 245 -13.26 4.73 -0.41
CA TYR A 245 -12.68 5.64 0.58
C TYR A 245 -13.73 6.35 1.44
N GLY A 246 -15.00 6.34 1.03
CA GLY A 246 -16.04 7.07 1.74
C GLY A 246 -17.46 6.60 1.42
N ALA A 247 -18.29 6.64 2.45
CA ALA A 247 -19.74 6.51 2.36
C ALA A 247 -20.37 7.88 2.65
N PHE A 248 -21.31 8.28 1.81
CA PHE A 248 -21.99 9.57 1.86
C PHE A 248 -23.50 9.37 1.88
N ASP A 249 -24.24 10.47 2.07
CA ASP A 249 -25.69 10.42 2.13
C ASP A 249 -26.32 9.83 0.86
N HIS A 250 -27.53 9.31 1.00
CA HIS A 250 -28.35 8.82 -0.12
C HIS A 250 -27.72 7.65 -0.90
N GLY A 251 -26.93 6.79 -0.22
CA GLY A 251 -26.35 5.60 -0.83
C GLY A 251 -25.24 5.91 -1.85
N ILE A 252 -24.57 7.05 -1.68
CA ILE A 252 -23.45 7.46 -2.54
C ILE A 252 -22.14 7.03 -1.89
N TYR A 253 -21.26 6.42 -2.67
CA TYR A 253 -19.93 5.98 -2.24
C TYR A 253 -18.86 6.54 -3.17
N GLY A 254 -17.73 6.90 -2.59
CA GLY A 254 -16.53 7.28 -3.33
C GLY A 254 -15.60 6.08 -3.47
N GLY A 255 -15.19 5.77 -4.70
CA GLY A 255 -14.19 4.75 -5.00
C GLY A 255 -13.02 5.33 -5.79
N LEU A 256 -11.80 4.94 -5.47
CA LEU A 256 -10.61 5.27 -6.28
C LEU A 256 -10.06 3.98 -6.88
N GLU A 257 -10.18 3.84 -8.20
CA GLU A 257 -9.64 2.69 -8.94
C GLU A 257 -8.26 3.03 -9.52
N ARG A 258 -7.24 2.26 -9.15
CA ARG A 258 -5.89 2.34 -9.71
C ARG A 258 -5.85 1.54 -11.01
N ARG A 259 -5.66 2.23 -12.14
CA ARG A 259 -5.78 1.65 -13.49
C ARG A 259 -4.45 1.30 -14.11
N THR A 260 -3.46 2.16 -13.96
CA THR A 260 -2.14 1.96 -14.58
C THR A 260 -0.98 2.18 -13.61
N ASP A 261 -1.23 2.35 -12.31
CA ASP A 261 -0.18 2.47 -11.27
C ASP A 261 0.77 1.26 -11.25
N HIS A 262 0.27 0.08 -11.60
CA HIS A 262 0.99 -1.20 -11.63
C HIS A 262 1.62 -1.50 -13.00
N LEU A 263 1.68 -0.53 -13.91
CA LEU A 263 2.25 -0.69 -15.25
C LEU A 263 3.45 0.25 -15.43
N ALA A 264 4.44 -0.18 -16.21
CA ALA A 264 5.60 0.64 -16.55
C ALA A 264 5.23 1.90 -17.34
N THR A 265 4.17 1.82 -18.16
CA THR A 265 3.62 2.96 -18.90
C THR A 265 2.09 2.93 -18.86
N SER A 266 1.46 4.10 -18.85
CA SER A 266 -0.01 4.22 -18.85
C SER A 266 -0.64 3.93 -20.21
N GLY A 267 0.14 3.97 -21.30
CA GLY A 267 -0.36 3.83 -22.66
C GLY A 267 -1.41 4.88 -23.04
N GLY A 268 -1.33 6.09 -22.45
CA GLY A 268 -2.31 7.17 -22.66
C GLY A 268 -3.65 6.96 -21.93
N LYS A 269 -3.79 5.92 -21.11
CA LYS A 269 -4.97 5.70 -20.27
C LYS A 269 -4.84 6.46 -18.95
N PRO A 270 -5.96 6.76 -18.27
CA PRO A 270 -5.92 7.34 -16.94
C PRO A 270 -5.12 6.46 -15.99
N ARG A 271 -4.34 7.10 -15.13
CA ARG A 271 -3.65 6.46 -14.01
C ARG A 271 -4.64 5.96 -12.98
N GLN A 272 -5.54 6.85 -12.54
CA GLN A 272 -6.56 6.55 -11.56
C GLN A 272 -7.91 7.10 -12.04
N VAL A 273 -8.98 6.42 -11.65
CA VAL A 273 -10.36 6.84 -11.93
C VAL A 273 -11.10 7.01 -10.61
N LEU A 274 -11.66 8.21 -10.42
CA LEU A 274 -12.51 8.53 -9.27
C LEU A 274 -13.96 8.17 -9.57
N TRP A 275 -14.49 7.17 -8.90
CA TRP A 275 -15.86 6.70 -9.05
C TRP A 275 -16.80 7.30 -8.00
N ARG A 276 -17.91 7.85 -8.47
CA ARG A 276 -19.12 8.04 -7.66
C ARG A 276 -20.05 6.86 -7.89
N ILE A 277 -20.21 6.02 -6.88
CA ILE A 277 -21.04 4.81 -6.93
C ILE A 277 -22.34 5.07 -6.19
N MET A 278 -23.48 4.92 -6.87
CA MET A 278 -24.81 4.99 -6.28
C MET A 278 -25.34 3.56 -6.08
N ALA A 279 -25.52 3.17 -4.82
CA ALA A 279 -25.93 1.82 -4.44
C ALA A 279 -27.26 1.86 -3.67
N LYS A 280 -28.22 1.00 -4.04
CA LYS A 280 -29.48 0.89 -3.27
C LYS A 280 -29.25 0.25 -1.90
N ARG A 281 -28.32 -0.69 -1.81
CA ARG A 281 -27.88 -1.39 -0.60
C ARG A 281 -26.37 -1.56 -0.64
N THR A 282 -25.77 -1.65 0.54
CA THR A 282 -24.33 -1.88 0.68
C THR A 282 -24.08 -2.88 1.79
N LEU A 283 -23.07 -3.73 1.60
CA LEU A 283 -22.53 -4.59 2.63
C LEU A 283 -21.03 -4.33 2.79
N LEU A 284 -20.62 -4.01 4.03
CA LEU A 284 -19.23 -3.79 4.39
C LEU A 284 -18.60 -5.11 4.83
N CYS A 285 -17.65 -5.59 4.04
CA CYS A 285 -16.90 -6.82 4.24
C CYS A 285 -15.38 -6.54 4.32
N ALA A 286 -15.00 -5.41 4.93
CA ALA A 286 -13.63 -4.88 4.97
C ALA A 286 -12.65 -5.66 5.89
N GLY A 287 -13.10 -6.77 6.50
CA GLY A 287 -12.26 -7.61 7.33
C GLY A 287 -11.85 -6.95 8.66
N SER A 288 -10.67 -7.34 9.16
CA SER A 288 -10.09 -6.80 10.39
C SER A 288 -8.56 -6.76 10.30
N THR A 289 -8.00 -5.72 10.89
CA THR A 289 -6.55 -5.51 10.97
C THR A 289 -6.00 -6.06 12.28
N GLU A 290 -4.87 -6.73 12.21
CA GLU A 290 -4.16 -7.19 13.40
C GLU A 290 -3.55 -5.99 14.16
N ARG A 291 -3.37 -6.14 15.48
CA ARG A 291 -2.83 -5.09 16.34
C ARG A 291 -1.47 -5.48 16.89
N SER A 292 -0.57 -4.50 16.98
CA SER A 292 0.72 -4.68 17.62
C SER A 292 0.61 -4.76 19.15
N ILE A 293 1.61 -5.33 19.80
CA ILE A 293 1.74 -5.37 21.26
C ILE A 293 2.78 -4.33 21.69
N ALA A 294 2.47 -3.57 22.74
CA ALA A 294 3.40 -2.61 23.32
C ALA A 294 4.40 -3.33 24.25
N PHE A 295 5.67 -3.37 23.85
CA PHE A 295 6.78 -3.87 24.66
C PHE A 295 8.08 -3.13 24.33
N GLY A 296 9.11 -3.29 25.16
CA GLY A 296 10.39 -2.62 24.94
C GLY A 296 11.02 -3.01 23.61
N HIS A 297 11.42 -2.00 22.81
CA HIS A 297 12.03 -2.20 21.48
C HIS A 297 11.15 -2.93 20.44
N ASN A 298 9.84 -2.81 20.55
CA ASN A 298 8.87 -3.38 19.59
C ASN A 298 8.86 -2.72 18.19
N ASP A 299 9.84 -1.87 17.89
CA ASP A 299 9.92 -1.11 16.66
C ASP A 299 11.12 -1.46 15.76
N ARG A 300 11.90 -2.48 16.16
CA ARG A 300 13.09 -2.92 15.44
C ARG A 300 12.71 -3.68 14.16
N PRO A 301 13.51 -3.59 13.07
CA PRO A 301 13.31 -4.44 11.90
C PRO A 301 13.32 -5.92 12.28
N GLY A 302 12.34 -6.68 11.79
CA GLY A 302 12.17 -8.10 12.08
C GLY A 302 11.17 -8.41 13.20
N VAL A 303 10.67 -7.40 13.90
CA VAL A 303 9.40 -7.45 14.65
C VAL A 303 8.27 -7.22 13.67
#